data_AF-A0A8H7MCY2-F1
#
_entry.id   AF-A0A8H7MCY2-F1
#
_cell.length_a   1.000
_cell.length_b   1.000
_cell.length_c   1.000
_cell.angle_alpha   90.00
_cell.angle_beta   90.00
_cell.angle_gamma   90.00
#
_symmetry.space_group_name_H-M   'P 1'
#
loop_
_entity.id
_entity.type
_entity.pdbx_description
1 polymer ?
#
loop_
_entity_poly.entity_id
_entity_poly.type
_entity_poly.pdbx_seq_one_letter_code
_entity_poly.pdbx_strand_id
1 'polypeptide(L)'
;MVEKNREAVEEKLKESITDPLAQVTFDEAYRYARDKDSKMIKLALRIRSTAAFCQGWGSITGPETLGTPEVDNAAEGYCGTRPISPALCHQLDVAFLRMMERDERALVKELKRAIFQKNPKPWYEIFLAYFVIMWHLKYIHGQAVGFMKSQEHTDTGEKVSSVVKSMVNEWENSAGNMLYHFRYVLRAFLPFQKENMANVKKLGGLDGHGVSYLERAVSLLDKKGNDIPI
;
A
#
# COMPACT_ATOMS: atom_id res chain seq x y z
N MET A 1 -3.53 -19.12 -11.11
CA MET A 1 -3.24 -19.48 -9.71
C MET A 1 -3.21 -18.26 -8.80
N VAL A 2 -2.44 -17.21 -9.13
CA VAL A 2 -2.42 -15.93 -8.36
C VAL A 2 -3.79 -15.26 -8.29
N GLU A 3 -4.56 -15.24 -9.38
CA GLU A 3 -5.87 -14.56 -9.40
C GLU A 3 -6.94 -15.22 -8.52
N LYS A 4 -6.85 -16.54 -8.27
CA LYS A 4 -7.86 -17.29 -7.50
C LYS A 4 -7.74 -17.07 -5.99
N ASN A 5 -6.55 -16.71 -5.51
CA ASN A 5 -6.27 -16.41 -4.10
C ASN A 5 -6.20 -14.90 -3.83
N ARG A 6 -6.42 -14.08 -4.87
CA ARG A 6 -6.27 -12.64 -4.80
C ARG A 6 -7.29 -12.02 -3.85
N GLU A 7 -8.53 -12.48 -3.85
CA GLU A 7 -9.58 -12.00 -2.94
C GLU A 7 -9.22 -12.26 -1.47
N ALA A 8 -8.76 -13.47 -1.14
CA ALA A 8 -8.32 -13.81 0.22
C ALA A 8 -7.10 -12.99 0.67
N VAL A 9 -6.19 -12.69 -0.25
CA VAL A 9 -5.03 -11.82 0.02
C VAL A 9 -5.49 -10.38 0.24
N GLU A 10 -6.38 -9.86 -0.60
CA GLU A 10 -6.97 -8.53 -0.46
C GLU A 10 -7.74 -8.38 0.85
N GLU A 11 -8.50 -9.40 1.26
CA GLU A 11 -9.24 -9.44 2.53
C GLU A 11 -8.30 -9.41 3.74
N LYS A 12 -7.30 -10.30 3.78
CA LYS A 12 -6.29 -10.30 4.85
C LYS A 12 -5.51 -8.98 4.93
N LEU A 13 -5.25 -8.36 3.79
CA LEU A 13 -4.63 -7.04 3.71
C LEU A 13 -5.55 -5.89 4.12
N LYS A 14 -6.87 -6.07 4.07
CA LYS A 14 -7.83 -5.10 4.60
C LYS A 14 -7.94 -5.21 6.12
N GLU A 15 -7.93 -6.42 6.66
CA GLU A 15 -7.93 -6.68 8.11
C GLU A 15 -6.72 -6.03 8.79
N SER A 16 -5.58 -5.94 8.10
CA SER A 16 -4.38 -5.27 8.62
C SER A 16 -4.51 -3.73 8.73
N ILE A 17 -5.59 -3.13 8.25
CA ILE A 17 -5.80 -1.68 8.24
C ILE A 17 -6.79 -1.34 9.35
N THR A 18 -6.31 -0.69 10.42
CA THR A 18 -7.13 -0.33 11.58
C THR A 18 -7.70 1.08 11.52
N ASP A 19 -7.11 1.97 10.71
CA ASP A 19 -7.57 3.35 10.56
C ASP A 19 -8.86 3.40 9.70
N PRO A 20 -9.97 3.96 10.21
CA PRO A 20 -11.24 3.98 9.49
C PRO A 20 -11.19 4.74 8.16
N LEU A 21 -10.40 5.82 8.07
CA LEU A 21 -10.25 6.59 6.83
C LEU A 21 -9.47 5.78 5.79
N ALA A 22 -8.44 5.05 6.21
CA ALA A 22 -7.72 4.15 5.34
C ALA A 22 -8.62 3.03 4.84
N GLN A 23 -9.38 2.36 5.71
CA GLN A 23 -10.31 1.30 5.30
C GLN A 23 -11.24 1.76 4.17
N VAL A 24 -11.96 2.87 4.36
CA VAL A 24 -12.91 3.37 3.36
C VAL A 24 -12.23 3.80 2.07
N THR A 25 -10.99 4.29 2.15
CA THR A 25 -10.22 4.70 0.97
C THR A 25 -9.67 3.50 0.19
N PHE A 26 -9.28 2.43 0.87
CA PHE A 26 -8.91 1.18 0.22
C PHE A 26 -10.11 0.53 -0.45
N ASP A 27 -11.27 0.48 0.20
CA ASP A 27 -12.49 -0.04 -0.41
C ASP A 27 -12.85 0.71 -1.69
N GLU A 28 -12.73 2.03 -1.66
CA GLU A 28 -12.93 2.85 -2.85
C GLU A 28 -11.86 2.60 -3.93
N ALA A 29 -10.59 2.43 -3.55
CA ALA A 29 -9.53 2.08 -4.49
C ALA A 29 -9.80 0.74 -5.19
N TYR A 30 -10.22 -0.30 -4.45
CA TYR A 30 -10.59 -1.59 -5.02
C TYR A 30 -11.80 -1.49 -5.95
N ARG A 31 -12.85 -0.78 -5.51
CA ARG A 31 -14.05 -0.53 -6.32
C ARG A 31 -13.69 0.18 -7.62
N TYR A 32 -12.97 1.30 -7.54
CA TYR A 32 -12.59 2.09 -8.71
C TYR A 32 -11.69 1.30 -9.66
N ALA A 33 -10.73 0.52 -9.13
CA ALA A 33 -9.88 -0.36 -9.94
C ALA A 33 -10.68 -1.41 -10.71
N ARG A 34 -11.74 -1.95 -10.11
CA ARG A 34 -12.63 -2.93 -10.75
C ARG A 34 -13.54 -2.25 -11.78
N ASP A 35 -14.24 -1.21 -11.39
CA ASP A 35 -15.31 -0.60 -12.19
C ASP A 35 -14.77 0.22 -13.37
N LYS A 36 -13.58 0.83 -13.23
CA LYS A 36 -12.94 1.67 -14.27
C LYS A 36 -11.76 1.00 -14.95
N ASP A 37 -11.45 -0.24 -14.60
CA ASP A 37 -10.26 -0.97 -15.08
C ASP A 37 -8.95 -0.15 -14.92
N SER A 38 -8.84 0.62 -13.82
CA SER A 38 -7.71 1.52 -13.60
C SER A 38 -6.41 0.73 -13.44
N LYS A 39 -5.58 0.74 -14.48
CA LYS A 39 -4.26 0.12 -14.46
C LYS A 39 -3.36 0.73 -13.39
N MET A 40 -3.45 2.03 -13.16
CA MET A 40 -2.63 2.75 -12.18
C MET A 40 -2.93 2.29 -10.76
N ILE A 41 -4.20 2.20 -10.37
CA ILE A 41 -4.59 1.74 -9.04
C ILE A 41 -4.31 0.24 -8.88
N LYS A 42 -4.55 -0.58 -9.93
CA LYS A 42 -4.20 -2.00 -9.91
C LYS A 42 -2.69 -2.22 -9.68
N LEU A 43 -1.83 -1.43 -10.30
CA LEU A 43 -0.39 -1.48 -10.06
C LEU A 43 -0.05 -1.12 -8.61
N ALA A 44 -0.63 -0.05 -8.05
CA ALA A 44 -0.41 0.35 -6.66
C ALA A 44 -0.84 -0.73 -5.66
N LEU A 45 -2.03 -1.33 -5.86
CA LEU A 45 -2.54 -2.43 -5.04
C LEU A 45 -1.66 -3.69 -5.15
N ARG A 46 -1.16 -3.99 -6.35
CA ARG A 46 -0.28 -5.15 -6.59
C ARG A 46 1.09 -4.98 -5.94
N ILE A 47 1.68 -3.78 -5.98
CA ILE A 47 2.93 -3.46 -5.26
C ILE A 47 2.74 -3.72 -3.77
N ARG A 48 1.68 -3.15 -3.16
CA ARG A 48 1.36 -3.36 -1.75
C ARG A 48 1.21 -4.85 -1.42
N SER A 49 0.49 -5.59 -2.26
CA SER A 49 0.24 -7.02 -2.03
C SER A 49 1.52 -7.84 -2.13
N THR A 50 2.36 -7.55 -3.13
CA THR A 50 3.65 -8.22 -3.34
C THR A 50 4.56 -8.00 -2.14
N ALA A 51 4.65 -6.77 -1.63
CA ALA A 51 5.46 -6.47 -0.47
C ALA A 51 4.96 -7.21 0.79
N ALA A 52 3.66 -7.39 0.97
CA ALA A 52 3.14 -8.17 2.09
C ALA A 52 3.49 -9.67 2.02
N PHE A 53 3.63 -10.24 0.82
CA PHE A 53 4.13 -11.61 0.65
C PHE A 53 5.59 -11.76 1.10
N CYS A 54 6.40 -10.71 0.99
CA CYS A 54 7.79 -10.72 1.45
C CYS A 54 7.94 -10.56 2.98
N GLN A 55 6.85 -10.43 3.74
CA GLN A 55 6.90 -10.14 5.19
C GLN A 55 6.57 -11.33 6.09
N GLY A 56 6.58 -12.56 5.57
CA GLY A 56 6.24 -13.74 6.36
C GLY A 56 6.97 -15.01 5.93
N TRP A 57 6.78 -16.04 6.75
CA TRP A 57 7.30 -17.38 6.46
C TRP A 57 6.27 -18.14 5.65
N GLY A 58 6.71 -18.71 4.51
CA GLY A 58 5.87 -19.56 3.70
C GLY A 58 5.77 -20.96 4.27
N SER A 59 4.58 -21.54 4.21
CA SER A 59 4.37 -22.97 4.46
C SER A 59 3.90 -23.64 3.18
N ILE A 60 4.45 -24.82 2.90
CA ILE A 60 3.95 -25.69 1.84
C ILE A 60 2.56 -26.14 2.25
N THR A 61 1.60 -25.99 1.33
CA THR A 61 0.22 -26.43 1.49
C THR A 61 -0.17 -27.24 0.25
N GLY A 62 -1.02 -28.25 0.44
CA GLY A 62 -1.44 -29.15 -0.65
C GLY A 62 -0.78 -30.53 -0.60
N PRO A 63 -1.03 -31.37 -1.62
CA PRO A 63 -0.61 -32.77 -1.63
C PRO A 63 0.89 -32.96 -1.92
N GLU A 64 1.51 -32.03 -2.65
CA GLU A 64 2.95 -32.03 -2.86
C GLU A 64 3.65 -31.39 -1.66
N THR A 65 4.66 -32.07 -1.13
CA THR A 65 5.35 -31.67 0.10
C THR A 65 6.83 -31.39 -0.13
N LEU A 66 7.35 -31.69 -1.33
CA LEU A 66 8.77 -31.58 -1.69
C LEU A 66 9.70 -32.33 -0.73
N GLY A 67 9.17 -33.37 -0.05
CA GLY A 67 9.88 -34.11 0.98
C GLY A 67 10.04 -33.36 2.31
N THR A 68 9.44 -32.19 2.48
CA THR A 68 9.51 -31.40 3.72
C THR A 68 8.53 -31.97 4.75
N PRO A 69 9.00 -32.46 5.91
CA PRO A 69 8.13 -32.94 6.98
C PRO A 69 7.39 -31.77 7.67
N GLU A 70 6.29 -32.10 8.34
CA GLU A 70 5.70 -31.18 9.31
C GLU A 70 6.64 -31.00 10.49
N VAL A 71 6.83 -29.75 10.90
CA VAL A 71 7.66 -29.40 12.04
C VAL A 71 6.75 -29.08 13.21
N ASP A 72 6.99 -29.72 14.34
CA ASP A 72 6.33 -29.37 15.60
C ASP A 72 7.32 -28.63 16.51
N ASN A 73 7.65 -27.40 16.09
CA ASN A 73 8.49 -26.51 16.88
C ASN A 73 7.69 -25.27 17.25
N ALA A 74 6.94 -25.37 18.35
CA ALA A 74 6.16 -24.28 18.92
C ALA A 74 7.05 -23.09 19.33
N ALA A 75 8.30 -23.32 19.73
CA ALA A 75 9.22 -22.27 20.15
C ALA A 75 9.64 -21.33 19.01
N GLU A 76 9.64 -21.83 17.78
CA GLU A 76 9.96 -21.05 16.57
C GLU A 76 8.71 -20.64 15.78
N GLY A 77 7.50 -20.95 16.28
CA GLY A 77 6.23 -20.59 15.63
C GLY A 77 5.85 -21.47 14.44
N TYR A 78 6.51 -22.62 14.26
CA TYR A 78 6.28 -23.54 13.14
C TYR A 78 5.36 -24.72 13.45
N CYS A 79 4.76 -24.79 14.65
CA CYS A 79 3.92 -25.90 15.09
C CYS A 79 2.85 -26.28 14.05
N GLY A 80 2.95 -27.50 13.52
CA GLY A 80 2.01 -28.05 12.53
C GLY A 80 2.16 -27.48 11.12
N THR A 81 3.28 -26.84 10.80
CA THR A 81 3.54 -26.27 9.46
C THR A 81 4.65 -27.03 8.73
N ARG A 82 4.68 -26.89 7.40
CA ARG A 82 5.74 -27.41 6.52
C ARG A 82 6.56 -26.23 5.99
N PRO A 83 7.59 -25.77 6.71
CA PRO A 83 8.31 -24.56 6.33
C PRO A 83 8.97 -24.74 4.97
N ILE A 84 8.88 -23.71 4.13
CA ILE A 84 9.62 -23.68 2.87
C ILE A 84 11.12 -23.63 3.18
N SER A 85 11.93 -24.37 2.42
CA SER A 85 13.38 -24.37 2.63
C SER A 85 13.95 -22.95 2.47
N PRO A 86 15.00 -22.56 3.22
CA PRO A 86 15.57 -21.22 3.14
C PRO A 86 16.00 -20.82 1.72
N ALA A 87 16.53 -21.78 0.94
CA ALA A 87 16.90 -21.56 -0.45
C ALA A 87 15.69 -21.23 -1.34
N LEU A 88 14.57 -21.92 -1.14
CA LEU A 88 13.34 -21.67 -1.89
C LEU A 88 12.67 -20.36 -1.44
N CYS A 89 12.66 -20.03 -0.14
CA CYS A 89 12.24 -18.72 0.36
C CYS A 89 13.03 -17.59 -0.31
N HIS A 90 14.36 -17.69 -0.34
CA HIS A 90 15.21 -16.69 -0.98
C HIS A 90 14.90 -16.53 -2.48
N GLN A 91 14.66 -17.64 -3.20
CA GLN A 91 14.28 -17.56 -4.62
C GLN A 91 12.93 -16.88 -4.84
N LEU A 92 11.95 -17.14 -3.96
CA LEU A 92 10.65 -16.47 -3.98
C LEU A 92 10.80 -14.98 -3.70
N ASP A 93 11.59 -14.59 -2.70
CA ASP A 93 11.85 -13.19 -2.38
C ASP A 93 12.48 -12.45 -3.57
N VAL A 94 13.50 -13.04 -4.21
CA VAL A 94 14.12 -12.47 -5.41
C VAL A 94 13.11 -12.32 -6.55
N ALA A 95 12.22 -13.29 -6.74
CA ALA A 95 11.16 -13.22 -7.74
C ALA A 95 10.16 -12.09 -7.45
N PHE A 96 9.71 -11.97 -6.19
CA PHE A 96 8.79 -10.92 -5.76
C PHE A 96 9.40 -9.53 -5.87
N LEU A 97 10.67 -9.35 -5.49
CA LEU A 97 11.40 -8.09 -5.66
C LEU A 97 11.45 -7.66 -7.12
N ARG A 98 11.80 -8.58 -8.04
CA ARG A 98 11.82 -8.30 -9.48
C ARG A 98 10.43 -7.93 -10.02
N MET A 99 9.38 -8.58 -9.52
CA MET A 99 8.00 -8.25 -9.87
C MET A 99 7.62 -6.85 -9.39
N MET A 100 7.97 -6.52 -8.14
CA MET A 100 7.70 -5.22 -7.54
C MET A 100 8.41 -4.09 -8.30
N GLU A 101 9.70 -4.22 -8.61
CA GLU A 101 10.44 -3.21 -9.40
C GLU A 101 9.84 -2.99 -10.79
N ARG A 102 9.36 -4.07 -11.44
CA ARG A 102 8.67 -3.96 -12.74
C ARG A 102 7.38 -3.16 -12.60
N ASP A 103 6.62 -3.44 -11.55
CA ASP A 103 5.33 -2.80 -11.29
C ASP A 103 5.49 -1.34 -10.87
N GLU A 104 6.52 -1.01 -10.08
CA GLU A 104 6.89 0.36 -9.73
C GLU A 104 7.26 1.17 -10.97
N ARG A 105 8.12 0.64 -11.84
CA ARG A 105 8.46 1.29 -13.12
C ARG A 105 7.22 1.54 -13.99
N ALA A 106 6.33 0.56 -14.05
CA ALA A 106 5.06 0.71 -14.76
C ALA A 106 4.17 1.78 -14.10
N LEU A 107 4.06 1.80 -12.77
CA LEU A 107 3.26 2.78 -12.03
C LEU A 107 3.78 4.19 -12.23
N VAL A 108 5.10 4.41 -12.14
CA VAL A 108 5.73 5.71 -12.41
C VAL A 108 5.43 6.19 -13.83
N LYS A 109 5.44 5.29 -14.82
CA LYS A 109 5.08 5.62 -16.21
C LYS A 109 3.61 6.06 -16.32
N GLU A 110 2.69 5.34 -15.68
CA GLU A 110 1.27 5.68 -15.67
C GLU A 110 1.00 7.02 -14.96
N LEU A 111 1.62 7.23 -13.80
CA LEU A 111 1.53 8.48 -13.04
C LEU A 111 2.08 9.67 -13.81
N LYS A 112 3.28 9.56 -14.41
CA LYS A 112 3.84 10.63 -15.25
C LYS A 112 2.89 10.99 -16.38
N ARG A 113 2.34 9.99 -17.07
CA ARG A 113 1.35 10.22 -18.14
C ARG A 113 0.13 10.97 -17.61
N ALA A 114 -0.45 10.53 -16.50
CA ALA A 114 -1.65 11.13 -15.90
C ALA A 114 -1.41 12.54 -15.32
N ILE A 115 -0.24 12.79 -14.74
CA ILE A 115 0.13 14.08 -14.15
C ILE A 115 0.44 15.11 -15.23
N PHE A 116 1.13 14.73 -16.31
CA PHE A 116 1.59 15.66 -17.34
C PHE A 116 0.67 15.75 -18.56
N GLN A 117 -0.43 15.01 -18.62
CA GLN A 117 -1.42 15.17 -19.69
C GLN A 117 -2.07 16.56 -19.68
N LYS A 118 -2.63 16.94 -20.84
CA LYS A 118 -3.50 18.11 -20.98
C LYS A 118 -4.80 17.89 -20.20
N ASN A 119 -5.42 18.98 -19.75
CA ASN A 119 -6.64 18.92 -18.94
C ASN A 119 -7.80 18.23 -19.70
N PRO A 120 -8.75 17.60 -18.99
CA PRO A 120 -8.78 17.43 -17.52
C PRO A 120 -7.80 16.34 -17.02
N LYS A 121 -7.20 16.57 -15.85
CA LYS A 121 -6.31 15.59 -15.19
C LYS A 121 -7.13 14.63 -14.32
N PRO A 122 -6.79 13.33 -14.25
CA PRO A 122 -7.58 12.34 -13.52
C PRO A 122 -7.21 12.39 -12.03
N TRP A 123 -7.49 13.53 -11.38
CA TRP A 123 -7.04 13.84 -10.02
C TRP A 123 -7.47 12.76 -9.02
N TYR A 124 -8.67 12.21 -9.19
CA TYR A 124 -9.23 11.24 -8.28
C TYR A 124 -8.54 9.88 -8.37
N GLU A 125 -8.24 9.43 -9.59
CA GLU A 125 -7.47 8.21 -9.82
C GLU A 125 -6.04 8.35 -9.27
N ILE A 126 -5.40 9.50 -9.50
CA ILE A 126 -4.07 9.82 -8.96
C ILE A 126 -4.10 9.83 -7.43
N PHE A 127 -5.12 10.43 -6.84
CA PHE A 127 -5.33 10.46 -5.39
C PHE A 127 -5.38 9.04 -4.80
N LEU A 128 -6.24 8.17 -5.35
CA LEU A 128 -6.39 6.79 -4.85
C LEU A 128 -5.08 6.00 -4.99
N ALA A 129 -4.39 6.12 -6.12
CA ALA A 129 -3.10 5.46 -6.34
C ALA A 129 -2.04 5.95 -5.35
N TYR A 130 -1.94 7.26 -5.15
CA TYR A 130 -1.03 7.87 -4.17
C TYR A 130 -1.36 7.46 -2.74
N PHE A 131 -2.64 7.40 -2.37
CA PHE A 131 -3.06 6.97 -1.05
C PHE A 131 -2.60 5.54 -0.76
N VAL A 132 -2.83 4.61 -1.70
CA VAL A 132 -2.43 3.21 -1.56
C VAL A 132 -0.91 3.08 -1.34
N ILE A 133 -0.10 3.79 -2.14
CA ILE A 133 1.37 3.75 -2.03
C ILE A 133 1.85 4.41 -0.74
N MET A 134 1.33 5.59 -0.38
CA MET A 134 1.74 6.27 0.85
C MET A 134 1.38 5.45 2.09
N TRP A 135 0.19 4.83 2.11
CA TRP A 135 -0.20 3.96 3.21
C TRP A 135 0.69 2.72 3.29
N HIS A 136 1.04 2.15 2.15
CA HIS A 136 1.96 1.02 2.07
C HIS A 136 3.35 1.39 2.61
N LEU A 137 3.89 2.55 2.23
CA LEU A 137 5.19 3.03 2.72
C LEU A 137 5.17 3.30 4.22
N LYS A 138 4.09 3.90 4.74
CA LYS A 138 3.91 4.08 6.20
C LYS A 138 3.94 2.74 6.95
N TYR A 139 3.33 1.71 6.39
CA TYR A 139 3.34 0.36 6.97
C TYR A 139 4.75 -0.24 6.98
N ILE A 140 5.47 -0.21 5.84
CA ILE A 140 6.87 -0.70 5.76
C ILE A 140 7.75 0.07 6.75
N HIS A 141 7.60 1.39 6.83
CA HIS A 141 8.34 2.24 7.75
C HIS A 141 8.15 1.79 9.21
N GLY A 142 6.90 1.52 9.62
CA GLY A 142 6.61 0.99 10.95
C GLY A 142 7.37 -0.31 11.26
N GLN A 143 7.44 -1.21 10.28
CA GLN A 143 8.18 -2.48 10.41
C GLN A 143 9.69 -2.26 10.46
N ALA A 144 10.25 -1.40 9.60
CA ALA A 144 11.67 -1.10 9.59
C ALA A 144 12.14 -0.47 10.91
N VAL A 145 11.34 0.43 11.49
CA VAL A 145 11.60 1.00 12.82
C VAL A 145 11.51 -0.07 13.91
N GLY A 146 10.52 -0.96 13.85
CA GLY A 146 10.41 -2.09 14.76
C GLY A 146 11.62 -3.02 14.69
N PHE A 147 12.07 -3.35 13.48
CA PHE A 147 13.27 -4.16 13.25
C PHE A 147 14.52 -3.47 13.78
N MET A 148 14.72 -2.18 13.50
CA MET A 148 15.85 -1.41 14.05
C MET A 148 15.89 -1.46 15.57
N LYS A 149 14.75 -1.28 16.26
CA LYS A 149 14.66 -1.41 17.73
C LYS A 149 15.04 -2.80 18.22
N SER A 150 14.63 -3.85 17.50
CA SER A 150 14.99 -5.24 17.87
C SER A 150 16.50 -5.53 17.76
N GLN A 151 17.22 -4.76 16.94
CA GLN A 151 18.65 -4.96 16.68
C GLN A 151 19.55 -3.99 17.46
N GLU A 152 18.98 -3.09 18.27
CA GLU A 152 19.69 -1.99 18.95
C GLU A 152 20.83 -2.46 19.88
N HIS A 153 20.70 -3.67 20.43
CA HIS A 153 21.70 -4.28 21.32
C HIS A 153 22.50 -5.41 20.67
N THR A 154 22.54 -5.46 19.33
CA THR A 154 23.29 -6.47 18.56
C THR A 154 24.52 -5.86 17.91
N ASP A 155 25.52 -6.69 17.59
CA ASP A 155 26.72 -6.27 16.84
C ASP A 155 26.41 -5.69 15.45
N THR A 156 25.19 -5.89 14.95
CA THR A 156 24.68 -5.37 13.67
C THR A 156 23.85 -4.08 13.81
N GLY A 157 23.57 -3.64 15.04
CA GLY A 157 22.63 -2.54 15.32
C GLY A 157 22.99 -1.21 14.62
N GLU A 158 24.26 -0.82 14.64
CA GLU A 158 24.72 0.42 14.00
C GLU A 158 24.51 0.42 12.48
N LYS A 159 24.81 -0.72 11.83
CA LYS A 159 24.63 -0.90 10.38
C LYS A 159 23.16 -0.86 10.00
N VAL A 160 22.31 -1.57 10.75
CA VAL A 160 20.85 -1.58 10.53
C VAL A 160 20.28 -0.18 10.72
N SER A 161 20.70 0.55 11.76
CA SER A 161 20.24 1.92 12.01
C SER A 161 20.59 2.88 10.87
N SER A 162 21.83 2.79 10.33
CA SER A 162 22.26 3.62 9.21
C SER A 162 21.43 3.37 7.94
N VAL A 163 21.20 2.10 7.60
CA VAL A 163 20.41 1.72 6.41
C VAL A 163 18.96 2.18 6.56
N VAL A 164 18.32 1.90 7.70
CA VAL A 164 16.93 2.29 7.95
C VAL A 164 16.77 3.81 7.89
N LYS A 165 17.71 4.59 8.47
CA LYS A 165 17.69 6.06 8.37
C LYS A 165 17.79 6.55 6.93
N SER A 166 18.64 5.94 6.10
CA SER A 166 18.73 6.30 4.68
C SER A 166 17.42 6.05 3.94
N MET A 167 16.77 4.90 4.18
CA MET A 167 15.48 4.57 3.59
C MET A 167 14.36 5.53 4.03
N VAL A 168 14.37 5.95 5.30
CA VAL A 168 13.40 6.94 5.83
C VAL A 168 13.54 8.26 5.10
N ASN A 169 14.77 8.76 4.90
CA ASN A 169 15.01 10.01 4.19
C ASN A 169 14.55 9.95 2.73
N GLU A 170 14.84 8.85 2.03
CA GLU A 170 14.36 8.65 0.65
C GLU A 170 12.83 8.60 0.56
N TRP A 171 12.19 7.99 1.56
CA TRP A 171 10.74 7.95 1.67
C TRP A 171 10.13 9.34 1.87
N GLU A 172 10.63 10.12 2.84
CA GLU A 172 10.14 11.48 3.09
C GLU A 172 10.27 12.36 1.85
N ASN A 173 11.41 12.27 1.15
CA ASN A 173 11.64 12.96 -0.12
C ASN A 173 10.63 12.53 -1.19
N SER A 174 10.36 11.23 -1.32
CA SER A 174 9.40 10.68 -2.28
C SER A 174 7.97 11.13 -1.98
N ALA A 175 7.56 11.11 -0.71
CA ALA A 175 6.25 11.57 -0.26
C ALA A 175 6.07 13.07 -0.52
N GLY A 176 7.10 13.89 -0.25
CA GLY A 176 7.11 15.32 -0.56
C GLY A 176 6.92 15.59 -2.05
N ASN A 177 7.63 14.86 -2.91
CA ASN A 177 7.49 14.96 -4.37
C ASN A 177 6.09 14.56 -4.86
N MET A 178 5.53 13.47 -4.33
CA MET A 178 4.17 13.04 -4.64
C MET A 178 3.15 14.13 -4.27
N LEU A 179 3.25 14.71 -3.07
CA LEU A 179 2.37 15.79 -2.62
C LEU A 179 2.50 17.04 -3.49
N TYR A 180 3.73 17.41 -3.88
CA TYR A 180 3.96 18.55 -4.77
C TYR A 180 3.26 18.37 -6.13
N HIS A 181 3.43 17.20 -6.76
CA HIS A 181 2.76 16.88 -8.01
C HIS A 181 1.24 16.80 -7.85
N PHE A 182 0.75 16.28 -6.72
CA PHE A 182 -0.69 16.22 -6.47
C PHE A 182 -1.30 17.61 -6.33
N ARG A 183 -0.64 18.54 -5.63
CA ARG A 183 -1.04 19.96 -5.58
C ARG A 183 -1.09 20.57 -6.98
N TYR A 184 -0.12 20.28 -7.84
CA TYR A 184 -0.15 20.71 -9.23
C TYR A 184 -1.34 20.15 -10.02
N VAL A 185 -1.69 18.87 -9.81
CA VAL A 185 -2.85 18.23 -10.44
C VAL A 185 -4.15 18.88 -9.98
N LEU A 186 -4.28 19.17 -8.69
CA LEU A 186 -5.46 19.82 -8.10
C LEU A 186 -5.56 21.30 -8.46
N ARG A 187 -4.42 22.00 -8.66
CA ARG A 187 -4.36 23.46 -8.79
C ARG A 187 -5.00 24.14 -7.57
N ALA A 188 -6.14 24.81 -7.75
CA ALA A 188 -6.92 25.45 -6.70
C ALA A 188 -8.17 24.63 -6.30
N PHE A 189 -8.36 23.44 -6.88
CA PHE A 189 -9.47 22.57 -6.53
C PHE A 189 -9.18 21.85 -5.21
N LEU A 190 -10.04 22.03 -4.22
CA LEU A 190 -9.88 21.47 -2.87
C LEU A 190 -10.99 20.45 -2.57
N PRO A 191 -10.91 19.22 -3.13
CA PRO A 191 -12.01 18.26 -3.11
C PRO A 191 -12.29 17.63 -1.72
N PHE A 192 -11.42 17.86 -0.74
CA PHE A 192 -11.57 17.34 0.62
C PHE A 192 -12.04 18.39 1.62
N GLN A 193 -12.50 19.55 1.15
CA GLN A 193 -13.14 20.57 1.98
C GLN A 193 -14.66 20.41 1.90
N LYS A 194 -15.33 20.46 3.05
CA LYS A 194 -16.78 20.28 3.17
C LYS A 194 -17.55 21.30 2.33
N GLU A 195 -17.07 22.53 2.30
CA GLU A 195 -17.64 23.66 1.56
C GLU A 195 -17.56 23.43 0.04
N ASN A 196 -16.63 22.58 -0.41
CA ASN A 196 -16.41 22.27 -1.82
C ASN A 196 -17.15 21.02 -2.31
N MET A 197 -17.93 20.33 -1.47
CA MET A 197 -18.68 19.12 -1.89
C MET A 197 -19.64 19.39 -3.06
N ALA A 198 -20.26 20.56 -3.11
CA ALA A 198 -21.10 20.96 -4.24
C ALA A 198 -20.30 21.09 -5.56
N ASN A 199 -19.07 21.58 -5.47
CA ASN A 199 -18.16 21.68 -6.61
C ASN A 199 -17.63 20.30 -7.02
N VAL A 200 -17.36 19.41 -6.07
CA VAL A 200 -17.00 18.01 -6.34
C VAL A 200 -18.10 17.30 -7.14
N LYS A 201 -19.37 17.47 -6.75
CA LYS A 201 -20.50 16.88 -7.47
C LYS A 201 -20.66 17.41 -8.90
N LYS A 202 -20.36 18.69 -9.13
CA LYS A 202 -20.54 19.35 -10.44
C LYS A 202 -19.33 19.21 -11.38
N LEU A 203 -18.12 19.30 -10.83
CA LEU A 203 -16.87 19.46 -11.59
C LEU A 203 -15.86 18.32 -11.35
N GLY A 204 -16.10 17.48 -10.33
CA GLY A 204 -15.16 16.44 -9.91
C GLY A 204 -15.07 15.25 -10.87
N GLY A 205 -16.02 15.10 -11.81
CA GLY A 205 -16.06 13.99 -12.77
C GLY A 205 -16.22 12.62 -12.10
N LEU A 206 -16.88 12.57 -10.94
CA LEU A 206 -17.04 11.37 -10.13
C LEU A 206 -18.38 10.70 -10.38
N ASP A 207 -18.42 9.38 -10.18
CA ASP A 207 -19.68 8.64 -10.07
C ASP A 207 -20.30 8.85 -8.68
N GLY A 208 -21.55 8.41 -8.51
CA GLY A 208 -22.27 8.55 -7.24
C GLY A 208 -21.52 7.92 -6.06
N HIS A 209 -20.86 6.77 -6.29
CA HIS A 209 -20.05 6.10 -5.28
C HIS A 209 -18.83 6.93 -4.86
N GLY A 210 -18.08 7.49 -5.81
CA GLY A 210 -16.91 8.32 -5.52
C GLY A 210 -17.27 9.59 -4.76
N VAL A 211 -18.44 10.18 -5.05
CA VAL A 211 -18.99 11.30 -4.28
C VAL A 211 -19.31 10.88 -2.83
N SER A 212 -20.05 9.79 -2.65
CA SER A 212 -20.39 9.28 -1.31
C SER A 212 -19.16 8.89 -0.49
N TYR A 213 -18.14 8.33 -1.15
CA TYR A 213 -16.84 8.10 -0.53
C TYR A 213 -16.22 9.40 -0.01
N LEU A 214 -16.17 10.46 -0.83
CA LEU A 214 -15.57 11.73 -0.42
C LEU A 214 -16.31 12.37 0.75
N GLU A 215 -17.65 12.35 0.74
CA GLU A 215 -18.46 12.86 1.86
C GLU A 215 -18.13 12.11 3.16
N ARG A 216 -17.99 10.78 3.09
CA ARG A 216 -17.58 9.94 4.23
C ARG A 216 -16.15 10.24 4.66
N ALA A 217 -15.21 10.39 3.72
CA ALA A 217 -13.81 10.68 4.01
C ALA A 217 -13.65 12.04 4.69
N VAL A 218 -14.31 13.09 4.19
CA VAL A 218 -14.32 14.43 4.81
C VAL A 218 -14.91 14.36 6.22
N SER A 219 -16.02 13.65 6.40
CA SER A 219 -16.62 13.49 7.73
C SER A 219 -15.70 12.77 8.73
N LEU A 220 -14.87 11.82 8.27
CA LEU A 220 -13.87 11.15 9.10
C LEU A 220 -12.68 12.06 9.43
N LEU A 221 -12.25 12.88 8.47
CA LEU A 221 -11.19 13.87 8.68
C LEU A 221 -11.60 14.93 9.71
N ASP A 222 -12.82 15.46 9.63
CA ASP A 222 -13.35 16.44 10.58
C ASP A 222 -13.36 15.89 12.02
N LYS A 223 -13.78 14.63 12.19
CA LYS A 223 -13.76 13.95 13.50
C LYS A 223 -12.33 13.84 14.04
N LYS A 224 -11.39 13.41 13.21
CA LYS A 224 -9.98 13.22 13.59
C LYS A 224 -9.28 14.55 13.89
N GLY A 225 -9.65 15.63 13.22
CA GLY A 225 -9.16 16.98 13.50
C GLY A 225 -9.61 17.55 14.84
N ASN A 226 -10.78 17.11 15.35
CA ASN A 226 -11.29 17.49 16.66
C ASN A 226 -10.71 16.66 17.82
N ASP A 227 -10.03 15.54 17.53
CA ASP A 227 -9.42 14.64 18.53
C ASP A 227 -7.95 14.99 18.84
N ILE A 228 -7.37 16.01 18.20
CA ILE A 228 -6.02 16.51 18.52
C ILE A 228 -6.18 17.70 19.48
N PRO A 229 -5.82 17.56 20.78
CA PRO A 229 -5.76 18.72 21.65
C PRO A 229 -4.67 19.66 21.13
N ILE A 230 -5.01 20.94 21.02
CA ILE A 230 -4.08 22.04 20.73
C ILE A 230 -3.01 22.09 21.82
#